data_AF-A0A7Y2DRB4-F1
#
_entry.id   AF-A0A7Y2DRB4-F1
#
_cell.length_a   1.000
_cell.length_b   1.000
_cell.length_c   1.000
_cell.angle_alpha   90.00
_cell.angle_beta   90.00
_cell.angle_gamma   90.00
#
_symmetry.space_group_name_H-M   'P 1'
#
loop_
_entity.id
_entity.type
_entity.pdbx_description
1 polymer ?
#
loop_
_entity_poly.entity_id
_entity_poly.type
_entity_poly.pdbx_seq_one_letter_code
_entity_poly.pdbx_strand_id
1 'polypeptide(L)'
;MQCDDVILYLAQSPDEESNDYLPLPVRHHLSTCLTCQAERAHYLRLHRELRALRDVVIRPDDRLLTDVLDTVRPPATVTPIRSSRRKAYVGGIAAAATAGAAGALVLVSKLSQKGHRLAG
;
A
#
# COMPACT_ATOMS: atom_id res chain seq x y z
N MET A 1 37.13 12.49 -25.70
CA MET A 1 36.27 12.58 -24.51
C MET A 1 36.86 13.61 -23.58
N GLN A 2 36.05 14.50 -23.02
CA GLN A 2 36.50 15.58 -22.16
C GLN A 2 36.42 15.16 -20.69
N CYS A 3 37.15 15.84 -19.81
CA CYS A 3 37.11 15.58 -18.36
C CYS A 3 35.70 15.78 -17.80
N ASP A 4 34.98 16.79 -18.28
CA ASP A 4 33.61 17.11 -17.82
C ASP A 4 32.64 15.94 -18.06
N ASP A 5 32.79 15.23 -19.18
CA ASP A 5 32.01 14.03 -19.47
C ASP A 5 32.30 12.92 -18.45
N VAL A 6 33.57 12.73 -18.08
CA VAL A 6 34.02 11.70 -17.13
C VAL A 6 33.43 11.94 -15.75
N ILE A 7 33.42 13.19 -15.29
CA ILE A 7 32.94 13.58 -13.97
C ILE A 7 31.49 13.16 -13.75
N LEU A 8 30.64 13.28 -14.77
CA LEU A 8 29.25 12.82 -14.69
C LEU A 8 29.14 11.31 -14.45
N TYR A 9 29.99 10.51 -15.09
CA TYR A 9 30.05 9.06 -14.83
C TYR A 9 30.59 8.74 -13.44
N LEU A 10 31.55 9.52 -12.93
CA LEU A 10 32.06 9.34 -11.57
C LEU A 10 31.01 9.64 -10.51
N ALA A 11 30.23 10.71 -10.69
CA ALA A 11 29.18 11.11 -9.76
C ALA A 11 28.03 10.08 -9.68
N GLN A 12 27.76 9.36 -10.76
CA GLN A 12 26.74 8.30 -10.83
C GLN A 12 27.28 6.92 -10.46
N SER A 13 28.59 6.81 -10.20
CA SER A 13 29.20 5.52 -9.98
C SER A 13 28.74 4.88 -8.67
N PRO A 14 28.52 3.56 -8.66
CA PRO A 14 28.30 2.85 -7.41
C PRO A 14 29.55 2.95 -6.54
N ASP A 15 29.36 2.77 -5.23
CA ASP A 15 30.42 2.71 -4.22
C ASP A 15 31.34 1.45 -4.38
N GLU A 16 31.76 1.11 -5.58
CA GLU A 16 32.67 0.00 -5.84
C GLU A 16 34.06 0.55 -6.12
N GLU A 17 35.11 -0.16 -5.69
CA GLU A 17 36.50 0.22 -5.98
C GLU A 17 36.92 -0.18 -7.41
N SER A 18 36.20 -1.13 -8.01
CA SER A 18 36.38 -1.51 -9.41
C SER A 18 36.00 -0.36 -10.34
N ASN A 19 36.49 -0.39 -11.59
CA ASN A 19 36.05 0.53 -12.64
C ASN A 19 35.30 -0.21 -13.76
N ASP A 20 34.85 -1.44 -13.50
CA ASP A 20 34.32 -2.32 -14.55
C ASP A 20 32.92 -1.93 -15.02
N TYR A 21 32.15 -1.22 -14.18
CA TYR A 21 30.85 -0.65 -14.53
C TYR A 21 30.96 0.60 -15.42
N LEU A 22 32.16 1.19 -15.56
CA LEU A 22 32.35 2.37 -16.39
C LEU A 22 32.45 1.99 -17.87
N PRO A 23 31.90 2.81 -18.79
CA PRO A 23 32.09 2.61 -20.21
C PRO A 23 33.59 2.56 -20.56
N LEU A 24 33.95 1.71 -21.52
CA LEU A 24 35.33 1.56 -21.99
C LEU A 24 36.05 2.90 -22.30
N PRO A 25 35.45 3.89 -23.00
CA PRO A 25 36.13 5.16 -23.24
C PRO A 25 36.43 5.92 -21.94
N VAL A 26 35.54 5.83 -20.94
CA VAL A 26 35.72 6.44 -19.61
C VAL A 26 36.86 5.79 -18.85
N ARG A 27 36.93 4.45 -18.86
CA ARG A 27 38.03 3.69 -18.26
C ARG A 27 39.38 4.07 -18.89
N HIS A 28 39.44 4.18 -20.21
CA HIS A 28 40.66 4.53 -20.92
C HIS A 28 41.13 5.95 -20.56
N HIS A 29 40.22 6.92 -20.53
CA HIS A 29 40.56 8.28 -20.11
C HIS A 29 41.01 8.34 -18.65
N LEU A 30 40.31 7.66 -17.73
CA LEU A 30 40.72 7.56 -16.33
C LEU A 30 42.11 6.95 -16.17
N SER A 31 42.48 5.96 -17.00
CA SER A 31 43.81 5.36 -16.95
C SER A 31 44.96 6.29 -17.35
N THR A 32 44.66 7.39 -18.06
CA THR A 32 45.67 8.28 -18.65
C THR A 32 45.63 9.71 -18.09
N CYS A 33 44.50 10.15 -17.54
CA CYS A 33 44.28 11.51 -17.05
C CYS A 33 44.39 11.60 -15.53
N LEU A 34 45.47 12.22 -15.03
CA LEU A 34 45.74 12.38 -13.59
C LEU A 34 44.65 13.18 -12.85
N THR A 35 44.06 14.19 -13.49
CA THR A 35 42.98 14.98 -12.88
C THR A 35 41.77 14.10 -12.59
N CYS A 36 41.36 13.27 -13.56
CA CYS A 36 40.22 12.37 -13.37
C CYS A 36 40.54 11.23 -12.38
N GLN A 37 41.81 10.81 -12.26
CA GLN A 37 42.23 9.86 -11.22
C GLN A 37 42.11 10.46 -9.81
N ALA A 38 42.55 11.71 -9.64
CA ALA A 38 42.40 12.43 -8.38
C ALA A 38 40.91 12.58 -8.01
N GLU A 39 40.07 12.95 -8.97
CA GLU A 39 38.63 13.09 -8.78
C GLU A 39 37.99 11.75 -8.37
N ARG A 40 38.37 10.65 -9.03
CA ARG A 40 37.91 9.30 -8.66
C ARG A 40 38.29 8.94 -7.22
N ALA A 41 39.53 9.22 -6.82
CA ALA A 41 39.99 8.96 -5.45
C ALA A 41 39.21 9.81 -4.42
N HIS A 42 38.87 11.05 -4.77
CA HIS A 42 38.02 11.91 -3.96
C HIS A 42 36.61 11.32 -3.78
N TYR A 43 35.94 10.93 -4.86
CA TYR A 43 34.63 10.26 -4.79
C TYR A 43 34.69 8.99 -3.93
N LEU A 44 35.69 8.14 -4.14
CA LEU A 44 35.86 6.93 -3.33
C LEU A 44 36.03 7.23 -1.84
N ARG A 45 36.75 8.31 -1.48
CA ARG A 45 36.86 8.74 -0.08
C ARG A 45 35.50 9.19 0.46
N LEU A 46 34.77 10.02 -0.28
CA LEU A 46 33.44 10.48 0.10
C LEU A 46 32.48 9.31 0.35
N HIS A 47 32.45 8.33 -0.55
CA HIS A 47 31.61 7.13 -0.39
C HIS A 47 32.01 6.31 0.86
N ARG A 48 33.31 6.20 1.18
CA ARG A 48 33.76 5.54 2.43
C ARG A 48 33.27 6.27 3.68
N GLU A 49 33.31 7.60 3.67
CA GLU A 49 32.82 8.42 4.78
C GLU A 49 31.29 8.30 4.93
N LEU A 50 30.55 8.38 3.83
CA LEU A 50 29.09 8.19 3.84
C LEU A 50 28.69 6.77 4.33
N ARG A 51 29.44 5.74 3.92
CA ARG A 51 29.24 4.37 4.42
C ARG A 51 29.48 4.27 5.93
N ALA A 52 30.50 4.96 6.45
CA ALA A 52 30.76 4.98 7.89
C ALA A 52 29.58 5.60 8.67
N LEU A 53 28.86 6.54 8.07
CA LEU A 53 27.67 7.16 8.65
C LEU A 53 26.40 6.31 8.50
N ARG A 54 26.34 5.42 7.50
CA ARG A 54 25.14 4.63 7.19
C ARG A 54 24.66 3.79 8.36
N ASP A 55 25.59 3.22 9.13
CA ASP A 55 25.27 2.31 10.22
C ASP A 55 25.16 3.05 11.57
N VAL A 56 25.24 4.38 11.57
CA VAL A 56 25.01 5.22 12.75
C VAL A 56 23.50 5.24 13.04
N VAL A 57 23.09 4.43 14.01
CA VAL A 57 21.70 4.37 14.46
C VAL A 57 21.40 5.59 15.33
N ILE A 58 20.63 6.52 14.77
CA ILE A 58 20.00 7.58 15.55
C ILE A 58 18.67 7.02 16.06
N ARG A 59 18.49 6.99 17.38
CA ARG A 59 17.22 6.55 17.99
C ARG A 59 16.11 7.51 17.54
N PRO A 60 15.10 7.05 16.79
CA PRO A 60 13.99 7.89 16.38
C PRO A 60 13.14 8.27 17.60
N ASP A 61 12.37 9.35 17.48
CA ASP A 61 11.31 9.67 18.44
C ASP A 61 10.28 8.55 18.47
N ASP A 62 9.79 8.20 19.65
CA ASP A 62 8.81 7.13 19.85
C ASP A 62 7.50 7.39 19.08
N ARG A 63 7.21 8.65 18.72
CA ARG A 63 6.03 9.05 17.94
C ARG A 63 6.20 8.98 16.43
N LEU A 64 7.44 8.93 15.92
CA LEU A 64 7.73 9.05 14.48
C LEU A 64 6.99 7.98 13.65
N LEU A 65 6.89 6.76 14.17
CA LEU A 65 6.16 5.69 13.50
C LEU A 65 4.67 6.02 13.34
N THR A 66 4.04 6.54 14.39
CA THR A 66 2.61 6.92 14.36
C THR A 66 2.38 8.06 13.38
N ASP A 67 3.24 9.08 13.39
CA ASP A 67 3.13 10.24 12.49
C ASP A 67 3.27 9.83 11.01
N VAL A 68 4.23 8.96 10.69
CA VAL A 68 4.40 8.42 9.33
C VAL A 68 3.17 7.62 8.91
N LEU A 69 2.65 6.77 9.80
CA LEU A 69 1.46 5.97 9.51
C LEU A 69 0.23 6.84 9.27
N ASP A 70 0.04 7.92 10.02
CA ASP A 70 -1.05 8.86 9.79
C ASP A 70 -0.88 9.64 8.48
N THR A 71 0.37 9.94 8.08
CA THR A 71 0.65 10.62 6.80
C THR A 71 0.35 9.73 5.59
N VAL A 72 0.67 8.42 5.68
CA VAL A 72 0.46 7.45 4.59
C VAL A 72 -0.95 6.85 4.64
N ARG A 73 -1.72 7.07 5.72
CA ARG A 73 -3.05 6.50 5.90
C ARG A 73 -3.98 6.96 4.77
N PRO A 74 -4.47 6.05 3.92
CA PRO A 74 -5.46 6.42 2.93
C PRO A 74 -6.73 6.90 3.64
N PRO A 75 -7.49 7.84 3.05
CA PRO A 75 -8.73 8.32 3.63
C PRO A 75 -9.67 7.11 3.85
N ALA A 76 -10.05 6.86 5.10
CA ALA A 76 -10.96 5.78 5.43
C ALA A 76 -12.34 6.11 4.84
N THR A 77 -12.74 5.37 3.80
CA THR A 77 -14.11 5.46 3.27
C THR A 77 -15.02 4.62 4.16
N VAL A 78 -15.65 5.28 5.14
CA VAL A 78 -16.77 4.67 5.87
C VAL A 78 -17.93 4.55 4.90
N THR A 79 -18.10 3.38 4.28
CA THR A 79 -19.32 3.08 3.53
C THR A 79 -20.42 2.76 4.54
N PRO A 80 -21.45 3.61 4.69
CA PRO A 80 -22.58 3.25 5.54
C PRO A 80 -23.21 2.00 4.93
N ILE A 81 -23.32 0.93 5.73
CA ILE A 81 -24.14 -0.23 5.39
C ILE A 81 -25.58 0.28 5.30
N ARG A 82 -26.01 0.61 4.08
CA ARG A 82 -27.38 1.04 3.81
C ARG A 82 -28.24 -0.18 4.15
N SER A 83 -28.95 -0.14 5.28
CA SER A 83 -29.93 -1.16 5.61
C SER A 83 -30.99 -1.14 4.50
N SER A 84 -30.86 -2.01 3.50
CA SER A 84 -31.90 -2.19 2.51
C SER A 84 -33.09 -2.77 3.28
N ARG A 85 -34.03 -1.92 3.68
CA ARG A 85 -35.36 -2.36 4.08
C ARG A 85 -35.93 -3.06 2.87
N ARG A 86 -35.79 -4.39 2.86
CA ARG A 86 -36.38 -5.31 1.88
C ARG A 86 -37.89 -5.35 2.16
N LYS A 87 -38.58 -4.23 1.91
CA LYS A 87 -40.04 -4.11 1.82
C LYS A 87 -40.41 -4.15 0.34
N ALA A 88 -40.18 -5.29 -0.31
CA ALA A 88 -40.60 -5.52 -1.69
C ALA A 88 -40.69 -7.02 -1.95
N TYR A 89 -41.56 -7.73 -1.24
CA TYR A 89 -42.07 -9.04 -1.68
C TYR A 89 -43.46 -9.25 -1.05
N VAL A 90 -44.41 -8.43 -1.51
CA VAL A 90 -45.83 -8.77 -1.50
C VAL A 90 -46.26 -8.62 -2.95
N GLY A 91 -46.12 -9.70 -3.70
CA GLY A 91 -46.46 -9.82 -5.11
C GLY A 91 -46.91 -11.25 -5.33
N GLY A 92 -48.13 -11.39 -5.85
CA GLY A 92 -49.02 -12.53 -5.59
C GLY A 92 -48.70 -13.82 -6.33
N ILE A 93 -49.23 -14.90 -5.77
CA ILE A 93 -49.64 -16.07 -6.54
C ILE A 93 -51.10 -16.31 -6.20
N ALA A 94 -51.98 -15.78 -7.03
CA ALA A 94 -53.37 -16.22 -7.12
C ALA A 94 -53.42 -17.29 -8.21
N ALA A 95 -53.31 -18.55 -7.81
CA ALA A 95 -53.67 -19.68 -8.67
C ALA A 95 -54.90 -20.33 -8.06
N ALA A 96 -56.05 -20.01 -8.66
CA ALA A 96 -57.32 -20.63 -8.36
C ALA A 96 -57.26 -22.12 -8.72
N ALA A 97 -57.27 -23.01 -7.73
CA ALA A 97 -57.68 -24.39 -7.90
C ALA A 97 -59.13 -24.50 -7.41
N THR A 98 -60.04 -24.42 -8.36
CA THR A 98 -61.47 -24.68 -8.19
C THR A 98 -61.71 -26.18 -7.98
N ALA A 99 -62.66 -26.48 -7.08
CA ALA A 99 -63.40 -27.73 -6.87
C ALA A 99 -62.84 -28.74 -5.86
N GLY A 100 -63.36 -28.67 -4.62
CA GLY A 100 -63.30 -29.80 -3.67
C GLY A 100 -63.45 -29.45 -2.18
N ALA A 101 -64.68 -29.22 -1.72
CA ALA A 101 -65.17 -29.34 -0.34
C ALA A 101 -64.62 -28.42 0.79
N ALA A 102 -65.55 -28.00 1.64
CA ALA A 102 -65.43 -26.99 2.68
C ALA A 102 -64.38 -27.27 3.78
N GLY A 103 -63.67 -26.21 4.20
CA GLY A 103 -63.23 -26.03 5.59
C GLY A 103 -61.72 -26.13 5.85
N ALA A 104 -60.95 -25.05 5.62
CA ALA A 104 -59.62 -24.91 6.23
C ALA A 104 -59.03 -23.47 6.23
N LEU A 105 -59.82 -22.41 6.44
CA LEU A 105 -59.33 -21.01 6.40
C LEU A 105 -59.25 -20.26 7.74
N VAL A 106 -59.11 -20.93 8.89
CA VAL A 106 -59.15 -20.24 10.21
C VAL A 106 -57.95 -20.52 11.14
N LEU A 107 -56.88 -21.20 10.70
CA LEU A 107 -55.81 -21.62 11.63
C LEU A 107 -54.42 -21.02 11.39
N VAL A 108 -54.33 -19.75 11.00
CA VAL A 108 -53.02 -19.03 11.05
C VAL A 108 -53.07 -17.73 11.87
N SER A 109 -54.26 -17.19 12.18
CA SER A 109 -54.39 -15.95 12.95
C SER A 109 -54.31 -16.12 14.49
N LYS A 110 -54.32 -17.35 15.03
CA LYS A 110 -54.32 -17.60 16.49
C LYS A 110 -52.95 -17.90 17.12
N LEU A 111 -51.89 -18.06 16.33
CA LEU A 111 -50.53 -18.30 16.86
C LEU A 111 -49.70 -17.01 17.04
N SER A 112 -50.21 -15.85 16.59
CA SER A 112 -49.52 -14.55 16.68
C SER A 112 -49.83 -13.74 17.96
N GLN A 113 -50.76 -14.20 18.81
CA GLN A 113 -51.20 -13.44 20.01
C GLN A 113 -50.74 -14.03 21.35
N LYS A 114 -49.95 -15.10 21.38
CA LYS A 114 -49.53 -15.77 22.63
C LYS A 114 -48.01 -15.73 22.84
N GLY A 115 -47.41 -14.54 22.64
CA GLY A 115 -45.99 -14.29 22.83
C GLY A 115 -45.64 -12.99 23.55
N HIS A 116 -46.63 -12.26 24.09
CA HIS A 116 -46.37 -11.10 24.94
C HIS A 116 -47.23 -11.16 26.21
N ARG A 117 -46.52 -11.03 27.34
CA ARG A 117 -46.96 -10.94 28.75
C ARG A 117 -46.92 -12.29 29.48
N LEU A 118 -45.92 -12.44 30.36
CA LEU A 118 -46.08 -12.70 31.80
C LEU A 118 -44.69 -12.90 32.46
N ALA A 119 -44.17 -11.83 33.05
CA ALA A 119 -43.30 -11.83 34.24
C ALA A 119 -43.47 -10.45 34.88
N GLY A 120 -44.31 -10.40 35.91
CA GLY A 120 -44.81 -9.20 36.58
C GLY A 120 -46.12 -9.52 37.26
#